data_AF-A0A7S0QEJ1-F1
#
_entry.id   AF-A0A7S0QEJ1-F1
#
_cell.length_a   1.000
_cell.length_b   1.000
_cell.length_c   1.000
_cell.angle_alpha   90.00
_cell.angle_beta   90.00
_cell.angle_gamma   90.00
#
_symmetry.space_group_name_H-M   'P 1'
#
loop_
_entity.id
_entity.type
_entity.pdbx_description
1 polymer ?
#
loop_
_entity_poly.entity_id
_entity_poly.type
_entity_poly.pdbx_seq_one_letter_code
_entity_poly.pdbx_strand_id
1 'polypeptide(L)'
;NLEIRRVVFSSVEKFDGVSERSLTTSEILQIGGRAGRFSSTGDAAAGEVTTLHENDLPLVAEAFQSLPEPLGKACLRPEVHMLEDFARGLAALWQRSGTALAADGSRSSTDESVP
;
A
#
# COMPACT_ATOMS: atom_id res chain seq x y z
N ASN A 1 -10.26 -5.35 -22.57
CA ASN A 1 -9.53 -4.32 -23.33
C ASN A 1 -10.57 -3.32 -23.80
N LEU A 2 -10.47 -2.05 -23.43
CA LEU A 2 -11.45 -1.03 -23.81
C LEU A 2 -10.81 -0.06 -24.80
N GLU A 3 -11.53 0.23 -25.87
CA GLU A 3 -11.18 1.24 -26.86
C GLU A 3 -11.82 2.55 -26.42
N ILE A 4 -11.01 3.45 -25.86
CA ILE A 4 -11.48 4.71 -25.29
C ILE A 4 -10.93 5.85 -26.13
N ARG A 5 -11.81 6.62 -26.76
CA ARG A 5 -11.42 7.83 -27.50
C ARG A 5 -11.10 9.00 -26.57
N ARG A 6 -11.98 9.25 -25.60
CA ARG A 6 -11.89 10.38 -24.68
C ARG A 6 -12.04 9.93 -23.23
N VAL A 7 -11.15 10.40 -22.37
CA VAL A 7 -11.26 10.30 -20.91
C VAL A 7 -11.66 11.68 -20.36
N VAL A 8 -12.71 11.71 -19.55
CA VAL A 8 -13.16 12.93 -18.86
C VAL A 8 -13.09 12.68 -17.35
N PHE A 9 -12.21 13.38 -16.65
CA PHE A 9 -12.15 13.33 -15.18
C PHE A 9 -13.32 14.11 -14.59
N SER A 10 -14.20 13.43 -13.85
CA SER A 10 -15.29 14.10 -13.13
C SER A 10 -14.79 14.91 -11.93
N SER A 11 -13.72 14.43 -11.29
CA SER A 11 -12.99 15.08 -10.20
C SER A 11 -11.54 14.62 -10.24
N VAL A 12 -10.63 15.45 -9.74
CA VAL A 12 -9.21 15.14 -9.52
C VAL A 12 -8.89 14.84 -8.06
N GLU A 13 -9.92 14.71 -7.22
CA GLU A 13 -9.83 14.30 -5.83
C GLU A 13 -10.38 12.89 -5.64
N LYS A 14 -9.82 12.18 -4.67
CA LYS A 14 -10.17 10.81 -4.32
C LYS A 14 -10.08 10.62 -2.81
N PHE A 15 -11.10 9.97 -2.26
CA PHE A 15 -11.06 9.44 -0.90
C PHE A 15 -10.21 8.16 -0.82
N ASP A 16 -9.19 8.16 0.03
CA ASP A 16 -8.29 7.00 0.22
C ASP A 16 -8.71 6.07 1.37
N GLY A 17 -9.87 6.33 1.98
CA GLY A 17 -10.35 5.64 3.18
C GLY A 17 -10.20 6.47 4.45
N VAL A 18 -9.39 7.54 4.43
CA VAL A 18 -9.13 8.41 5.58
C VAL A 18 -9.47 9.87 5.24
N SER A 19 -9.05 10.35 4.08
CA SER A 19 -9.23 11.74 3.68
C SER A 19 -9.45 11.90 2.17
N GLU A 20 -10.06 13.01 1.80
CA GLU A 20 -10.09 13.48 0.41
C GLU A 20 -8.69 14.00 0.05
N ARG A 21 -8.07 13.45 -1.01
CA ARG A 21 -6.77 13.88 -1.50
C ARG A 21 -6.75 14.02 -3.02
N SER A 22 -5.88 14.87 -3.54
CA SER A 22 -5.66 14.95 -4.99
C SER A 22 -5.07 13.65 -5.55
N LEU A 23 -5.39 13.35 -6.80
CA LEU A 23 -4.79 12.26 -7.55
C LEU A 23 -3.29 12.53 -7.77
N THR A 24 -2.49 11.47 -7.68
CA THR A 24 -1.06 11.53 -8.00
C THR A 24 -0.85 11.59 -9.51
N THR A 25 0.29 12.13 -9.96
CA THR A 25 0.71 12.13 -11.37
C THR A 25 0.61 10.74 -11.99
N SER A 26 1.07 9.70 -11.28
CA SER A 26 0.97 8.31 -11.71
C SER A 26 -0.47 7.84 -11.91
N GLU A 27 -1.40 8.19 -11.01
CA GLU A 27 -2.83 7.86 -11.14
C GLU A 27 -3.44 8.55 -12.37
N ILE A 28 -3.14 9.84 -12.57
CA ILE A 28 -3.64 10.62 -13.71
C ILE A 28 -3.13 10.03 -15.03
N LEU A 29 -1.83 9.74 -15.13
CA LEU A 29 -1.22 9.15 -16.32
C LEU A 29 -1.77 7.74 -16.60
N GLN A 30 -2.00 6.92 -15.57
CA GLN A 30 -2.58 5.59 -15.75
C GLN A 30 -4.02 5.63 -16.27
N ILE A 31 -4.83 6.59 -15.80
CA ILE A 31 -6.23 6.75 -16.20
C ILE A 31 -6.30 7.38 -17.60
N GLY A 32 -5.65 8.52 -17.79
CA GLY A 32 -5.68 9.27 -19.05
C GLY A 32 -4.95 8.54 -20.18
N GLY A 33 -3.91 7.76 -19.88
CA GLY A 33 -3.22 6.89 -20.85
C GLY A 33 -4.08 5.73 -21.38
N ARG A 34 -5.32 5.55 -20.89
CA ARG A 34 -6.31 4.67 -21.53
C ARG A 34 -6.93 5.28 -22.78
N ALA A 35 -6.92 6.60 -22.93
CA ALA A 35 -7.38 7.26 -24.14
C ALA A 35 -6.43 6.99 -25.31
N GLY A 36 -6.97 6.80 -26.52
CA GLY A 36 -6.18 6.73 -27.74
C GLY A 36 -5.40 5.42 -27.94
N ARG A 37 -5.79 4.34 -27.26
CA ARG A 37 -5.22 3.01 -27.55
C ARG A 37 -5.68 2.57 -28.94
N PHE A 38 -4.74 2.58 -29.87
CA PHE A 38 -4.94 2.34 -31.30
C PHE A 38 -5.70 1.03 -31.58
N SER A 39 -6.79 1.14 -32.31
CA SER A 39 -7.54 0.02 -32.88
C SER A 39 -8.12 0.47 -34.23
N SER A 40 -7.56 -0.12 -35.30
CA SER A 40 -8.04 -0.16 -36.68
C SER A 40 -8.45 1.16 -37.38
N THR A 41 -7.58 1.57 -38.30
CA THR A 41 -7.94 2.03 -39.65
C THR A 41 -8.86 3.25 -39.74
N GLY A 42 -8.36 4.43 -39.38
CA GLY A 42 -9.00 5.71 -39.69
C GLY A 42 -8.29 6.87 -39.00
N ASP A 43 -8.31 8.05 -39.60
CA ASP A 43 -7.54 9.26 -39.26
C ASP A 43 -7.80 9.89 -37.86
N ALA A 44 -8.35 9.12 -36.90
CA ALA A 44 -8.52 9.52 -35.51
C ALA A 44 -7.43 8.91 -34.63
N ALA A 45 -6.18 9.30 -34.88
CA ALA A 45 -4.99 8.69 -34.28
C ALA A 45 -4.67 9.11 -32.82
N ALA A 46 -5.37 10.11 -32.26
CA ALA A 46 -5.06 10.68 -30.94
C ALA A 46 -6.17 10.45 -29.91
N GLY A 47 -5.77 10.05 -28.69
CA GLY A 47 -6.65 10.03 -27.53
C GLY A 47 -6.81 11.43 -26.93
N GLU A 48 -8.01 11.72 -26.42
CA GLU A 48 -8.31 12.99 -25.78
C GLU A 48 -8.49 12.81 -24.27
N VAL A 49 -7.95 13.74 -23.49
CA VAL A 49 -8.09 13.75 -22.03
C VAL A 49 -8.52 15.14 -21.60
N THR A 50 -9.56 15.24 -20.78
CA THR A 50 -10.07 16.51 -20.25
C THR A 50 -10.71 16.30 -18.88
N THR A 51 -11.14 17.39 -18.25
CA THR A 51 -11.85 17.41 -16.97
C THR A 51 -13.29 17.90 -17.16
N LEU A 52 -14.17 17.55 -16.23
CA LEU A 52 -15.54 18.05 -16.18
C LEU A 52 -15.57 19.51 -15.71
N HIS A 53 -14.69 19.86 -14.78
CA HIS A 53 -14.52 21.20 -14.24
C HIS A 53 -13.25 21.84 -14.77
N GLU A 54 -13.36 23.07 -15.28
CA GLU A 54 -12.23 23.80 -15.87
C GLU A 54 -11.10 24.06 -14.86
N ASN A 55 -11.46 24.25 -13.58
CA ASN A 55 -10.50 24.48 -12.50
C ASN A 55 -9.51 23.31 -12.30
N ASP A 56 -9.90 22.09 -12.68
CA ASP A 56 -9.09 20.89 -12.52
C ASP A 56 -8.15 20.65 -13.72
N LEU A 57 -8.45 21.29 -14.85
CA LEU A 57 -7.72 21.07 -16.11
C LEU A 57 -6.23 21.40 -16.01
N PRO A 58 -5.79 22.50 -15.35
CA PRO A 58 -4.38 22.81 -15.19
C PRO A 58 -3.60 21.70 -14.47
N LEU A 59 -4.18 21.11 -13.43
CA LEU A 59 -3.55 20.03 -12.66
C LEU A 59 -3.34 18.78 -13.52
N VAL A 60 -4.35 18.40 -14.31
CA VAL A 60 -4.22 17.28 -15.26
C VAL A 60 -3.19 17.59 -16.34
N ALA A 61 -3.19 18.81 -16.89
CA ALA A 61 -2.23 19.21 -17.91
C ALA A 61 -0.77 19.18 -17.38
N GLU A 62 -0.54 19.65 -16.16
CA GLU A 62 0.76 19.58 -15.48
C GLU A 62 1.20 18.12 -15.23
N ALA A 63 0.27 17.26 -14.82
CA ALA A 63 0.55 15.83 -14.64
C ALA A 63 1.01 15.14 -15.94
N PHE A 64 0.51 15.56 -17.11
CA PHE A 64 0.95 15.03 -18.41
C PHE A 64 2.31 15.58 -18.89
N GLN A 65 2.77 16.70 -18.33
CA GLN A 65 4.08 17.29 -18.64
C GLN A 65 5.17 16.85 -17.65
N SER A 66 4.78 16.32 -16.50
CA SER A 66 5.69 15.87 -15.45
C SER A 66 6.00 14.37 -15.55
N LEU A 67 7.16 13.98 -15.04
CA LEU A 67 7.51 12.57 -14.86
C LEU A 67 7.04 12.11 -13.47
N PRO A 68 6.41 10.93 -13.37
CA PRO A 68 6.06 10.37 -12.07
C PRO A 68 7.33 10.07 -11.26
N GLU A 69 7.26 10.26 -9.94
CA GLU A 69 8.38 9.99 -9.04
C GLU A 69 8.80 8.51 -9.11
N PRO A 70 10.11 8.22 -9.21
CA PRO A 70 10.60 6.84 -9.20
C PRO A 70 10.24 6.10 -7.90
N LEU A 71 9.94 4.81 -8.02
CA LEU A 71 9.67 3.95 -6.86
C LEU A 71 10.95 3.73 -6.05
N GLY A 72 10.97 4.21 -4.81
CA GLY A 72 12.14 4.08 -3.93
C GLY A 72 12.27 2.75 -3.19
N LYS A 73 11.21 1.94 -3.12
CA LYS A 73 11.16 0.71 -2.33
C LYS A 73 10.25 -0.34 -2.98
N ALA A 74 10.58 -1.61 -2.78
CA ALA A 74 9.69 -2.73 -3.06
C ALA A 74 9.14 -3.27 -1.73
N CYS A 75 7.85 -3.56 -1.69
CA CYS A 75 7.24 -4.19 -0.52
C CYS A 75 7.31 -5.71 -0.68
N LEU A 76 7.88 -6.38 0.31
CA LEU A 76 7.82 -7.84 0.44
C LEU A 76 6.81 -8.18 1.51
N ARG A 77 5.96 -9.17 1.23
CA ARG A 77 5.01 -9.70 2.20
C ARG A 77 5.43 -11.11 2.55
N PRO A 78 5.53 -11.47 3.85
CA PRO A 78 5.81 -12.85 4.22
C PRO A 78 4.69 -13.76 3.74
N GLU A 79 5.08 -14.93 3.27
CA GLU A 79 4.16 -16.03 2.99
C GLU A 79 3.60 -16.58 4.30
N VAL A 80 2.44 -17.24 4.21
CA VAL A 80 1.70 -17.72 5.39
C VAL A 80 2.55 -18.66 6.24
N HIS A 81 3.31 -19.56 5.62
CA HIS A 81 4.16 -20.51 6.36
C HIS A 81 5.25 -19.81 7.20
N MET A 82 5.80 -18.67 6.73
CA MET A 82 6.77 -17.91 7.52
C MET A 82 6.14 -17.29 8.76
N LEU A 83 4.87 -16.86 8.66
CA LEU A 83 4.10 -16.38 9.80
C LEU A 83 3.79 -17.53 10.78
N GLU A 84 3.47 -18.72 10.28
CA GLU A 84 3.25 -19.92 11.10
C GLU A 84 4.53 -20.36 11.84
N ASP A 85 5.66 -20.39 11.15
CA ASP A 85 6.97 -20.69 11.73
C ASP A 85 7.35 -19.69 12.82
N PHE A 86 7.13 -18.39 12.56
CA PHE A 86 7.34 -17.33 13.52
C PHE A 86 6.44 -17.49 14.76
N ALA A 87 5.14 -17.76 14.58
CA ALA A 87 4.19 -17.97 15.67
C ALA A 87 4.56 -19.19 16.53
N ARG A 88 4.95 -20.30 15.89
CA ARG A 88 5.44 -21.51 16.59
C ARG A 88 6.70 -21.22 17.41
N GLY A 89 7.65 -20.49 16.84
CA GLY A 89 8.88 -20.08 17.53
C GLY A 89 8.64 -19.21 18.76
N LEU A 90 7.72 -18.25 18.67
CA LEU A 90 7.32 -17.41 19.80
C LEU A 90 6.69 -18.21 20.94
N ALA A 91 5.77 -19.13 20.63
CA ALA A 91 5.13 -19.98 21.64
C ALA A 91 6.16 -20.81 22.43
N ALA A 92 7.16 -21.37 21.74
CA ALA A 92 8.23 -22.14 22.37
C ALA A 92 9.13 -21.28 23.28
N LEU A 93 9.38 -20.02 22.91
CA LEU A 93 10.14 -19.08 23.74
C LEU A 93 9.37 -18.67 25.00
N TRP A 94 8.07 -18.44 24.88
CA TRP A 94 7.22 -18.02 26.01
C TRP A 94 7.05 -19.13 27.07
N GLN A 95 6.96 -20.39 26.65
CA GLN A 95 6.98 -21.52 27.60
C GLN A 95 8.28 -21.60 28.41
N ARG A 96 9.42 -21.31 27.78
CA ARG A 96 10.74 -21.33 28.45
C ARG A 96 10.91 -20.17 29.43
N SER A 97 10.39 -18.99 29.11
CA SER A 97 10.39 -17.83 30.02
C SER A 97 9.43 -18.00 31.21
N GLY A 98 8.30 -18.71 31.04
CA GLY A 98 7.39 -19.04 32.14
C GLY A 98 7.98 -20.03 33.15
N THR A 99 8.78 -21.00 32.70
CA THR A 99 9.44 -21.98 33.60
C THR A 99 10.57 -21.38 34.43
N ALA A 100 11.18 -20.27 34.00
CA ALA A 100 12.25 -19.62 34.76
C ALA A 100 11.74 -18.93 36.05
N LEU A 101 10.49 -18.45 36.07
CA LEU A 101 9.87 -17.83 37.24
C LEU A 101 9.34 -18.85 38.26
N ALA A 102 9.04 -20.08 37.84
CA ALA A 102 8.54 -21.13 38.74
C ALA A 102 9.67 -21.83 39.54
N ALA A 103 10.93 -21.72 39.11
CA ALA A 103 12.06 -22.40 39.75
C ALA A 103 12.64 -21.67 40.98
N ASP A 104 12.29 -20.40 41.22
CA ASP A 104 12.87 -19.57 42.30
C ASP A 104 12.03 -19.56 43.60
N GLY A 105 10.92 -20.32 43.65
CA GLY A 105 9.99 -20.32 44.77
C GLY A 105 10.19 -21.40 45.85
N SER A 106 11.25 -22.21 45.81
CA SER A 106 11.41 -23.40 46.66
C SER A 106 12.62 -23.39 47.62
N ARG A 107 12.99 -22.21 48.16
CA ARG A 107 13.95 -22.11 49.27
C ARG A 107 13.45 -21.19 50.38
N SER A 108 12.47 -21.65 51.15
CA SER A 108 12.29 -21.18 52.53
C SER A 108 11.61 -22.25 53.39
N SER A 109 12.40 -23.04 54.12
CA SER A 109 12.10 -23.57 55.46
C SER A 109 13.19 -24.57 55.88
N THR A 110 13.40 -24.67 57.19
CA THR A 110 14.45 -25.39 57.96
C THR A 110 15.77 -24.60 58.05
N ASP A 111 16.37 -24.34 59.21
CA ASP A 111 16.12 -24.86 60.56
C ASP A 111 16.88 -24.05 61.63
N GLU A 112 16.43 -24.18 62.88
CA GLU A 112 17.17 -24.15 64.17
C GLU A 112 18.36 -23.18 64.39
N SER A 113 18.27 -22.21 65.31
CA SER A 113 18.41 -22.32 66.79
C SER A 113 19.84 -22.49 67.34
N VAL A 114 20.35 -21.37 67.92
CA VAL A 114 21.01 -21.24 69.26
C VAL A 114 22.43 -21.86 69.44
N PRO A 115 23.33 -21.37 70.33
CA PRO A 115 23.20 -20.31 71.36
C PRO A 115 24.01 -19.04 71.16
#